data_AF-A0A2T4JLV4-F1
#
_entry.id   AF-A0A2T4JLV4-F1
#
_cell.length_a   1.000
_cell.length_b   1.000
_cell.length_c   1.000
_cell.angle_alpha   90.00
_cell.angle_beta   90.00
_cell.angle_gamma   90.00
#
_symmetry.space_group_name_H-M   'P 1'
#
loop_
_entity.id
_entity.type
_entity.pdbx_description
1 polymer ?
#
loop_
_entity_poly.entity_id
_entity_poly.type
_entity_poly.pdbx_seq_one_letter_code
_entity_poly.pdbx_strand_id
1 'polypeptide(L)'
;MTVDVDGTRPEIPRRTLSVAMRGWRSLGLTAQFMLLVFLILVPAFIISERMERFIAKRQLLESSLAVEEVVLRSEVLPIMGSLPLRGALPEATAIALDNAIHIWMRNRHIVKLKIWSVEGRLLFDSLHASPLGAPFDEAAVARALAGETVTVELDPDSAENLNDVDLGTAIREVYMPLRALDGTMLGVVEVYYDFDQLVARLDALMNTLDLVRIAVLSAGMLLLAILVRFAHRRLILQDGQLRASLQESERLFAEKARLLDESEELRRGASEASETLLNQIGTELHDGPVQLLSLAALYRGKIQVAEEDEIRVRKAQDL
;
A
#
# COMPACT_ATOMS: atom_id res chain seq x y z
N MET A 1 14.18 -11.73 -49.21
CA MET A 1 14.53 -11.90 -47.78
C MET A 1 13.41 -11.22 -47.00
N THR A 2 12.30 -11.93 -46.82
CA THR A 2 11.08 -11.44 -46.20
C THR A 2 11.14 -11.80 -44.71
N VAL A 3 11.09 -10.78 -43.86
CA VAL A 3 11.10 -10.92 -42.41
C VAL A 3 9.75 -11.48 -41.99
N ASP A 4 9.78 -12.70 -41.46
CA ASP A 4 8.67 -13.34 -40.77
C ASP A 4 8.60 -12.72 -39.36
N VAL A 5 7.60 -11.88 -39.13
CA VAL A 5 7.28 -11.30 -37.81
C VAL A 5 5.95 -11.87 -37.38
N ASP A 6 5.93 -13.16 -37.06
CA ASP A 6 4.84 -13.75 -36.29
C ASP A 6 5.41 -14.55 -35.13
N GLY A 7 5.05 -14.15 -33.91
CA GLY A 7 5.78 -14.53 -32.71
C GLY A 7 5.14 -14.02 -31.44
N THR A 8 3.94 -14.53 -31.18
CA THR A 8 3.34 -14.77 -29.85
C THR A 8 3.15 -13.56 -28.93
N ARG A 9 2.06 -12.80 -29.15
CA ARG A 9 1.40 -12.09 -28.05
C ARG A 9 0.80 -13.14 -27.09
N PRO A 10 1.08 -13.11 -25.78
CA PRO A 10 0.47 -14.05 -24.85
C PRO A 10 -1.03 -13.77 -24.76
N GLU A 11 -1.84 -14.58 -25.44
CA GLU A 11 -3.28 -14.57 -25.26
C GLU A 11 -3.60 -15.11 -23.86
N ILE A 12 -3.87 -14.20 -22.92
CA ILE A 12 -4.40 -14.59 -21.61
C ILE A 12 -5.77 -15.26 -21.90
N PRO A 13 -5.94 -16.56 -21.62
CA PRO A 13 -7.12 -17.29 -22.05
C PRO A 13 -8.35 -16.71 -21.36
N ARG A 14 -9.29 -16.15 -22.13
CA ARG A 14 -10.53 -15.49 -21.64
C ARG A 14 -11.32 -16.31 -20.60
N ARG A 15 -11.15 -17.64 -20.58
CA ARG A 15 -11.70 -18.53 -19.56
C ARG A 15 -11.16 -18.28 -18.15
N THR A 16 -9.86 -18.00 -17.96
CA THR A 16 -9.26 -17.79 -16.63
C THR A 16 -9.77 -16.51 -15.97
N LEU A 17 -9.89 -15.42 -16.74
CA LEU A 17 -10.49 -14.16 -16.31
C LEU A 17 -11.93 -14.34 -15.81
N SER A 18 -12.74 -15.15 -16.51
CA SER A 18 -14.15 -15.37 -16.15
C SER A 18 -14.35 -16.20 -14.87
N VAL A 19 -13.41 -17.10 -14.56
CA VAL A 19 -13.44 -17.90 -13.32
C VAL A 19 -12.93 -17.08 -12.16
N ALA A 20 -11.85 -16.31 -12.35
CA ALA A 20 -11.33 -15.38 -11.36
C ALA A 20 -12.35 -14.30 -10.98
N MET A 21 -13.08 -13.72 -11.94
CA MET A 21 -14.13 -12.73 -11.67
C MET A 21 -15.33 -13.30 -10.90
N ARG A 22 -15.66 -14.58 -11.12
CA ARG A 22 -16.73 -15.26 -10.36
C ARG A 22 -16.29 -15.54 -8.92
N GLY A 23 -15.07 -16.03 -8.72
CA GLY A 23 -14.47 -16.20 -7.39
C GLY A 23 -14.33 -14.87 -6.63
N TRP A 24 -13.94 -13.80 -7.33
CA TRP A 24 -13.87 -12.45 -6.77
C TRP A 24 -15.23 -11.97 -6.26
N ARG A 25 -16.28 -12.14 -7.06
CA ARG A 25 -17.64 -11.73 -6.69
C ARG A 25 -18.26 -12.56 -5.57
N SER A 26 -17.82 -13.81 -5.36
CA SER A 26 -18.25 -14.62 -4.21
C SER A 26 -17.57 -14.22 -2.90
N LEU A 27 -16.46 -13.48 -2.96
CA LEU A 27 -15.82 -12.93 -1.77
C LEU A 27 -16.59 -11.69 -1.31
N GLY A 28 -16.91 -11.62 -0.01
CA GLY A 28 -17.49 -10.40 0.56
C GLY A 28 -16.57 -9.19 0.35
N LEU A 29 -17.13 -7.98 0.32
CA LEU A 29 -16.42 -6.72 0.04
C LEU A 29 -15.13 -6.55 0.89
N THR A 30 -15.20 -6.98 2.15
CA THR A 30 -14.07 -7.05 3.09
C THR A 30 -12.91 -7.90 2.58
N ALA A 31 -13.19 -9.09 2.05
CA ALA A 31 -12.18 -9.99 1.54
C ALA A 31 -11.59 -9.49 0.22
N GLN A 32 -12.40 -8.87 -0.64
CA GLN A 32 -11.93 -8.20 -1.86
C GLN A 32 -10.95 -7.05 -1.53
N PHE A 33 -11.29 -6.21 -0.55
CA PHE A 33 -10.41 -5.13 -0.08
C PHE A 33 -9.09 -5.65 0.46
N MET A 34 -9.12 -6.66 1.33
CA MET A 34 -7.90 -7.26 1.89
C MET A 34 -7.01 -7.87 0.80
N LEU A 35 -7.61 -8.53 -0.19
CA LEU A 35 -6.86 -9.12 -1.30
C LEU A 35 -6.23 -8.05 -2.19
N LEU A 36 -6.92 -6.94 -2.42
CA LEU A 36 -6.39 -5.83 -3.21
C LEU A 36 -5.20 -5.16 -2.49
N VAL A 37 -5.30 -4.95 -1.18
CA VAL A 37 -4.19 -4.44 -0.36
C VAL A 37 -3.01 -5.43 -0.38
N PHE A 38 -3.27 -6.72 -0.24
CA PHE A 38 -2.24 -7.77 -0.34
C PHE A 38 -1.54 -7.77 -1.70
N LEU A 39 -2.31 -7.67 -2.78
CA LEU A 39 -1.80 -7.68 -4.15
C LEU A 39 -0.94 -6.45 -4.46
N ILE A 40 -1.13 -5.33 -3.74
CA ILE A 40 -0.29 -4.13 -3.90
C ILE A 40 0.94 -4.19 -2.99
N LEU A 41 0.74 -4.49 -1.70
CA LEU A 41 1.81 -4.40 -0.71
C LEU A 41 2.87 -5.49 -0.87
N VAL A 42 2.49 -6.73 -1.21
CA VAL A 42 3.45 -7.83 -1.32
C VAL A 42 4.41 -7.65 -2.50
N PRO A 43 3.95 -7.32 -3.73
CA PRO A 43 4.89 -7.02 -4.81
C PRO A 43 5.74 -5.79 -4.54
N ALA A 44 5.17 -4.72 -3.97
CA ALA A 44 5.94 -3.54 -3.58
C ALA A 44 7.05 -3.88 -2.58
N PHE A 45 6.75 -4.75 -1.61
CA PHE A 45 7.70 -5.27 -0.64
C PHE A 45 8.85 -6.03 -1.32
N ILE A 46 8.52 -7.00 -2.18
CA ILE A 46 9.51 -7.81 -2.90
C ILE A 46 10.39 -6.93 -3.79
N ILE A 47 9.79 -5.95 -4.49
CA ILE A 47 10.53 -5.02 -5.35
C ILE A 47 11.48 -4.16 -4.52
N SER A 48 11.03 -3.62 -3.39
CA SER A 48 11.87 -2.82 -2.48
C SER A 48 13.07 -3.63 -1.97
N GLU A 49 12.81 -4.86 -1.51
CA GLU A 49 13.83 -5.77 -1.00
C GLU A 49 14.89 -6.11 -2.07
N ARG A 50 14.43 -6.42 -3.30
CA ARG A 50 15.31 -6.68 -4.45
C ARG A 50 16.12 -5.45 -4.84
N MET A 51 15.48 -4.28 -4.87
CA MET A 51 16.12 -3.01 -5.22
C MET A 51 17.20 -2.64 -4.21
N GLU A 52 16.91 -2.72 -2.92
CA GLU A 52 17.89 -2.43 -1.87
C GLU A 52 19.08 -3.37 -1.90
N ARG A 53 18.87 -4.68 -2.09
CA ARG A 53 19.98 -5.63 -2.26
C ARG A 53 20.80 -5.33 -3.51
N PHE A 54 20.15 -4.93 -4.60
CA PHE A 54 20.84 -4.52 -5.82
C PHE A 54 21.69 -3.26 -5.60
N ILE A 55 21.15 -2.24 -4.93
CA ILE A 55 21.86 -1.00 -4.60
C ILE A 55 23.00 -1.29 -3.62
N ALA A 56 22.76 -2.03 -2.54
CA ALA A 56 23.76 -2.34 -1.52
C ALA A 56 24.94 -3.11 -2.10
N LYS A 57 24.69 -4.12 -2.97
CA LYS A 57 25.77 -4.87 -3.63
C LYS A 57 26.59 -3.97 -4.55
N ARG A 58 25.97 -3.08 -5.33
CA ARG A 58 26.68 -2.09 -6.16
C ARG A 58 27.47 -1.08 -5.35
N GLN A 59 26.90 -0.58 -4.26
CA GLN A 59 27.52 0.46 -3.45
C GLN A 59 28.67 -0.09 -2.59
N LEU A 60 28.59 -1.34 -2.15
CA LEU A 60 29.73 -2.03 -1.53
C LEU A 60 30.90 -2.18 -2.50
N LEU A 61 30.60 -2.51 -3.76
CA LEU A 61 31.61 -2.52 -4.81
C LEU A 61 32.26 -1.15 -4.91
N GLU A 62 31.52 -0.06 -5.11
CA GLU A 62 32.13 1.27 -5.28
C GLU A 62 32.82 1.83 -4.03
N SER A 63 32.27 1.60 -2.83
CA SER A 63 32.80 2.15 -1.58
C SER A 63 34.01 1.38 -1.03
N SER A 64 34.13 0.07 -1.28
CA SER A 64 35.33 -0.68 -0.89
C SER A 64 36.54 -0.17 -1.65
N LEU A 65 36.39 0.14 -2.95
CA LEU A 65 37.50 0.52 -3.83
C LEU A 65 38.14 1.85 -3.44
N ALA A 66 37.33 2.85 -3.08
CA ALA A 66 37.86 4.15 -2.67
C ALA A 66 38.65 4.06 -1.34
N VAL A 67 38.18 3.23 -0.41
CA VAL A 67 38.87 2.99 0.87
C VAL A 67 40.12 2.14 0.64
N GLU A 68 40.03 1.13 -0.19
CA GLU A 68 41.14 0.24 -0.54
C GLU A 68 42.23 0.98 -1.30
N GLU A 69 41.90 1.87 -2.24
CA GLU A 69 42.88 2.70 -2.94
C GLU A 69 43.70 3.55 -1.95
N VAL A 70 43.04 4.15 -0.94
CA VAL A 70 43.72 4.95 0.09
C VAL A 70 44.62 4.09 0.97
N VAL A 71 44.14 2.93 1.42
CA VAL A 71 44.92 2.02 2.26
C VAL A 71 46.09 1.44 1.48
N LEU A 72 45.84 0.95 0.27
CA LEU A 72 46.86 0.44 -0.63
C LEU A 72 47.92 1.50 -0.90
N ARG A 73 47.52 2.76 -1.14
CA ARG A 73 48.46 3.86 -1.27
C ARG A 73 49.32 4.02 -0.02
N SER A 74 48.73 3.94 1.17
CA SER A 74 49.48 4.11 2.42
C SER A 74 50.49 3.00 2.70
N GLU A 75 50.27 1.78 2.20
CA GLU A 75 51.17 0.62 2.40
C GLU A 75 52.21 0.50 1.27
N VAL A 76 51.82 0.82 0.04
CA VAL A 76 52.64 0.59 -1.17
C VAL A 76 53.54 1.79 -1.50
N LEU A 77 53.07 3.03 -1.34
CA LEU A 77 53.90 4.21 -1.64
C LEU A 77 55.17 4.33 -0.79
N PRO A 78 55.18 4.03 0.52
CA PRO A 78 56.41 4.12 1.31
C PRO A 78 57.51 3.19 0.80
N ILE A 79 57.15 2.07 0.15
CA ILE A 79 58.08 1.06 -0.35
C ILE A 79 58.55 1.40 -1.77
N MET A 80 57.65 1.87 -2.63
CA MET A 80 57.96 2.17 -4.03
C MET A 80 58.51 3.58 -4.27
N GLY A 81 58.33 4.50 -3.31
CA GLY A 81 58.68 5.89 -3.45
C GLY A 81 57.69 6.69 -4.30
N SER A 82 58.05 7.92 -4.63
CA SER A 82 57.19 8.87 -5.37
C SER A 82 57.51 8.98 -6.85
N LEU A 83 58.32 8.07 -7.40
CA LEU A 83 58.76 8.10 -8.80
C LEU A 83 57.87 7.20 -9.67
N PRO A 84 57.54 7.61 -10.90
CA PRO A 84 56.81 6.76 -11.83
C PRO A 84 57.52 5.43 -12.04
N LEU A 85 56.79 4.33 -11.92
CA LEU A 85 57.34 3.00 -12.12
C LEU A 85 57.66 2.81 -13.60
N ARG A 86 58.95 2.80 -13.92
CA ARG A 86 59.47 2.58 -15.27
C ARG A 86 60.49 1.45 -15.24
N GLY A 87 60.12 0.30 -15.78
CA GLY A 87 60.98 -0.89 -15.80
C GLY A 87 60.89 -1.74 -14.52
N ALA A 88 61.74 -2.77 -14.45
CA ALA A 88 61.70 -3.76 -13.37
C ALA A 88 62.02 -3.13 -12.00
N LEU A 89 61.32 -3.59 -10.96
CA LEU A 89 61.58 -3.20 -9.58
C LEU A 89 62.96 -3.71 -9.14
N PRO A 90 63.75 -2.92 -8.39
CA PRO A 90 64.94 -3.42 -7.72
C PRO A 90 64.58 -4.60 -6.81
N GLU A 91 65.45 -5.61 -6.74
CA GLU A 91 65.20 -6.84 -5.98
C GLU A 91 64.85 -6.56 -4.50
N ALA A 92 65.57 -5.64 -3.87
CA ALA A 92 65.29 -5.22 -2.49
C ALA A 92 63.89 -4.60 -2.31
N THR A 93 63.44 -3.83 -3.30
CA THR A 93 62.10 -3.21 -3.31
C THR A 93 61.03 -4.25 -3.56
N ALA A 94 61.25 -5.18 -4.49
CA ALA A 94 60.33 -6.28 -4.77
C ALA A 94 60.11 -7.17 -3.53
N ILE A 95 61.18 -7.52 -2.81
CA ILE A 95 61.09 -8.32 -1.57
C ILE A 95 60.35 -7.56 -0.46
N ALA A 96 60.64 -6.26 -0.28
CA ALA A 96 59.94 -5.44 0.71
C ALA A 96 58.44 -5.33 0.40
N LEU A 97 58.11 -5.16 -0.88
CA LEU A 97 56.75 -5.05 -1.39
C LEU A 97 55.98 -6.36 -1.23
N ASP A 98 56.61 -7.49 -1.56
CA ASP A 98 56.01 -8.81 -1.42
C ASP A 98 55.60 -9.11 0.02
N ASN A 99 56.48 -8.81 0.99
CA ASN A 99 56.18 -9.00 2.41
C ASN A 99 55.05 -8.10 2.90
N ALA A 100 55.05 -6.82 2.52
CA ALA A 100 54.01 -5.87 2.93
C ALA A 100 52.64 -6.26 2.36
N ILE A 101 52.60 -6.61 1.07
CA ILE A 101 51.38 -7.01 0.37
C ILE A 101 50.82 -8.31 0.93
N HIS A 102 51.64 -9.33 1.19
CA HIS A 102 51.18 -10.58 1.79
C HIS A 102 50.53 -10.37 3.17
N ILE A 103 51.10 -9.48 4.00
CA ILE A 103 50.51 -9.14 5.31
C ILE A 103 49.18 -8.40 5.14
N TRP A 104 49.12 -7.46 4.19
CA TRP A 104 47.94 -6.65 3.92
C TRP A 104 46.77 -7.48 3.34
N MET A 105 47.06 -8.36 2.39
CA MET A 105 46.07 -9.22 1.71
C MET A 105 45.37 -10.18 2.68
N ARG A 106 46.11 -10.76 3.64
CA ARG A 106 45.60 -11.80 4.56
C ARG A 106 44.36 -11.39 5.36
N ASN A 107 44.20 -10.10 5.63
CA ASN A 107 43.09 -9.59 6.44
C ASN A 107 41.96 -8.94 5.62
N ARG A 108 42.07 -8.93 4.28
CA ARG A 108 41.19 -8.12 3.40
C ARG A 108 40.52 -8.89 2.27
N HIS A 109 40.51 -10.22 2.31
CA HIS A 109 39.85 -11.07 1.29
C HIS A 109 40.38 -10.85 -0.13
N ILE A 110 41.66 -10.49 -0.21
CA ILE A 110 42.37 -10.30 -1.47
C ILE A 110 43.12 -11.58 -1.77
N VAL A 111 42.84 -12.14 -2.94
CA VAL A 111 43.42 -13.41 -3.39
C VAL A 111 44.74 -13.15 -4.09
N LYS A 112 44.80 -12.08 -4.88
CA LYS A 112 45.95 -11.74 -5.71
C LYS A 112 46.06 -10.23 -5.91
N LEU A 113 47.29 -9.75 -6.08
CA LEU A 113 47.58 -8.38 -6.46
C LEU A 113 48.65 -8.33 -7.54
N LYS A 114 48.42 -7.52 -8.57
CA LYS A 114 49.38 -7.19 -9.63
C LYS A 114 49.66 -5.69 -9.64
N ILE A 115 50.88 -5.30 -10.01
CA ILE A 115 51.25 -3.89 -10.20
C ILE A 115 51.78 -3.71 -11.60
N TRP A 116 51.24 -2.71 -12.28
CA TRP A 116 51.51 -2.36 -13.65
C TRP A 116 52.27 -1.03 -13.73
N SER A 117 53.24 -0.95 -14.63
CA SER A 117 53.97 0.28 -14.92
C SER A 117 53.08 1.30 -15.62
N VAL A 118 53.55 2.56 -15.69
CA VAL A 118 52.86 3.60 -16.49
C VAL A 118 52.84 3.30 -18.00
N GLU A 119 53.68 2.36 -18.45
CA GLU A 119 53.71 1.84 -19.81
C GLU A 119 52.89 0.55 -20.00
N GLY A 120 52.11 0.12 -18.99
CA GLY A 120 51.27 -1.08 -19.07
C GLY A 120 52.03 -2.40 -19.00
N ARG A 121 53.22 -2.41 -18.38
CA ARG A 121 54.00 -3.65 -18.17
C ARG A 121 53.78 -4.19 -16.77
N LEU A 122 53.64 -5.51 -16.63
CA LEU A 122 53.54 -6.15 -15.32
C LEU A 122 54.88 -6.03 -14.58
N LEU A 123 54.89 -5.40 -13.42
CA LEU A 123 56.10 -5.18 -12.60
C LEU A 123 56.14 -6.04 -11.35
N PHE A 124 54.98 -6.44 -10.84
CA PHE A 124 54.85 -7.24 -9.64
C PHE A 124 53.62 -8.15 -9.74
N ASP A 125 53.76 -9.38 -9.27
CA ASP A 125 52.69 -10.36 -9.13
C ASP A 125 52.90 -11.07 -7.78
N SER A 126 51.93 -10.92 -6.85
CA SER A 126 52.01 -11.52 -5.51
C SER A 126 52.09 -13.05 -5.54
N LEU A 127 51.49 -13.71 -6.53
CA LEU A 127 51.51 -15.16 -6.67
C LEU A 127 52.68 -15.65 -7.55
N HIS A 128 53.45 -14.74 -8.14
CA HIS A 128 54.59 -15.05 -9.00
C HIS A 128 54.22 -15.97 -10.18
N ALA A 129 52.95 -15.94 -10.60
CA ALA A 129 52.39 -16.84 -11.61
C ALA A 129 52.60 -16.29 -13.03
N SER A 130 52.54 -14.97 -13.19
CA SER A 130 52.68 -14.31 -14.49
C SER A 130 54.09 -13.77 -14.76
N PRO A 131 54.57 -13.81 -16.02
CA PRO A 131 55.89 -13.32 -16.38
C PRO A 131 55.99 -11.79 -16.25
N LEU A 132 56.94 -11.31 -15.46
CA LEU A 132 57.21 -9.88 -15.30
C LEU A 132 57.75 -9.24 -16.58
N GLY A 133 57.39 -7.99 -16.82
CA GLY A 133 57.85 -7.17 -17.94
C GLY A 133 57.14 -7.42 -19.27
N ALA A 134 56.26 -8.42 -19.35
CA ALA A 134 55.42 -8.65 -20.52
C ALA A 134 54.42 -7.48 -20.68
N PRO A 135 54.26 -6.94 -21.90
CA PRO A 135 53.16 -6.04 -22.20
C PRO A 135 51.87 -6.87 -22.29
N PHE A 136 50.87 -6.48 -21.52
CA PHE A 136 49.51 -7.00 -21.68
C PHE A 136 48.66 -5.87 -22.26
N ASP A 137 47.96 -6.15 -23.36
CA ASP A 137 47.07 -5.20 -24.02
C ASP A 137 45.69 -5.26 -23.36
N GLU A 138 45.63 -4.86 -22.09
CA GLU A 138 44.41 -4.95 -21.28
C GLU A 138 43.68 -3.60 -21.27
N ALA A 139 42.42 -3.62 -21.72
CA ALA A 139 41.62 -2.40 -21.84
C ALA A 139 41.35 -1.76 -20.46
N ALA A 140 41.27 -2.58 -19.41
CA ALA A 140 41.05 -2.11 -18.05
C ALA A 140 42.28 -1.36 -17.51
N VAL A 141 43.51 -1.85 -17.77
CA VAL A 141 44.76 -1.18 -17.41
C VAL A 141 44.87 0.17 -18.12
N ALA A 142 44.54 0.24 -19.42
CA ALA A 142 44.59 1.48 -20.18
C ALA A 142 43.64 2.56 -19.61
N ARG A 143 42.43 2.15 -19.20
CA ARG A 143 41.46 3.04 -18.55
C ARG A 143 41.90 3.48 -17.16
N ALA A 144 42.51 2.58 -16.39
CA ALA A 144 43.11 2.94 -15.10
C ALA A 144 44.30 3.89 -15.23
N LEU A 145 45.13 3.73 -16.27
CA LEU A 145 46.18 4.69 -16.61
C LEU A 145 45.62 6.08 -16.97
N ALA A 146 44.42 6.15 -17.55
CA ALA A 146 43.71 7.41 -17.79
C ALA A 146 43.13 8.03 -16.49
N GLY A 147 43.20 7.32 -15.36
CA GLY A 147 42.75 7.78 -14.05
C GLY A 147 41.39 7.29 -13.61
N GLU A 148 40.79 6.33 -14.33
CA GLU A 148 39.51 5.73 -13.98
C GLU A 148 39.71 4.49 -13.11
N THR A 149 38.99 4.35 -12.00
CA THR A 149 38.95 3.06 -11.28
C THR A 149 37.98 2.13 -12.00
N VAL A 150 38.46 0.98 -12.49
CA VAL A 150 37.70 0.05 -13.32
C VAL A 150 37.50 -1.27 -12.59
N THR A 151 36.28 -1.78 -12.59
CA THR A 151 35.95 -3.10 -12.05
C THR A 151 35.49 -4.01 -13.18
N VAL A 152 36.10 -5.18 -13.28
CA VAL A 152 35.80 -6.19 -14.31
C VAL A 152 35.50 -7.52 -13.62
N GLU A 153 34.58 -8.30 -14.21
CA GLU A 153 34.34 -9.67 -13.78
C GLU A 153 35.53 -10.54 -14.20
N LEU A 154 36.01 -11.41 -13.31
CA LEU A 154 37.18 -12.25 -13.57
C LEU A 154 36.91 -13.09 -14.82
N ASP A 155 37.72 -12.90 -15.85
CA ASP A 155 37.75 -13.77 -17.03
C ASP A 155 38.97 -14.69 -16.95
N PRO A 156 38.80 -15.97 -16.58
CA PRO A 156 39.92 -16.90 -16.46
C PRO A 156 40.60 -17.20 -17.80
N ASP A 157 39.93 -16.91 -18.94
CA ASP A 157 40.47 -17.12 -20.28
C ASP A 157 41.21 -15.89 -20.83
N SER A 158 41.28 -14.78 -20.07
CA SER A 158 42.01 -13.58 -20.48
C SER A 158 43.52 -13.83 -20.54
N ALA A 159 44.22 -13.15 -21.44
CA ALA A 159 45.65 -13.38 -21.68
C ALA A 159 46.53 -13.16 -20.43
N GLU A 160 46.11 -12.29 -19.51
CA GLU A 160 46.81 -12.02 -18.25
C GLU A 160 46.54 -13.06 -17.16
N ASN A 161 45.44 -13.81 -17.26
CA ASN A 161 45.02 -14.81 -16.27
C ASN A 161 45.39 -16.23 -16.68
N LEU A 162 45.90 -16.46 -17.90
CA LEU A 162 46.27 -17.80 -18.38
C LEU A 162 47.23 -18.56 -17.48
N ASN A 163 48.10 -17.86 -16.73
CA ASN A 163 49.04 -18.48 -15.80
C ASN A 163 48.48 -18.58 -14.36
N ASP A 164 47.30 -18.01 -14.11
CA ASP A 164 46.73 -17.79 -12.79
C ASP A 164 45.74 -18.91 -12.42
N VAL A 165 46.25 -20.15 -12.47
CA VAL A 165 45.45 -21.40 -12.36
C VAL A 165 44.79 -21.60 -10.98
N ASP A 166 45.24 -20.88 -9.93
CA ASP A 166 44.79 -21.04 -8.54
C ASP A 166 44.10 -19.78 -7.98
N LEU A 167 43.42 -19.01 -8.83
CA LEU A 167 42.61 -17.87 -8.38
C LEU A 167 41.38 -18.28 -7.54
N GLY A 168 41.03 -19.57 -7.53
CA GLY A 168 40.10 -20.18 -6.58
C GLY A 168 38.71 -19.51 -6.53
N THR A 169 38.51 -18.65 -5.52
CA THR A 169 37.26 -17.96 -5.19
C THR A 169 37.22 -16.49 -5.65
N ALA A 170 38.24 -16.00 -6.36
CA ALA A 170 38.21 -14.67 -6.95
C ALA A 170 37.15 -14.59 -8.04
N ILE A 171 36.34 -13.52 -8.03
CA ILE A 171 35.22 -13.34 -8.99
C ILE A 171 35.30 -12.00 -9.71
N ARG A 172 36.07 -11.04 -9.17
CA ARG A 172 36.24 -9.72 -9.77
C ARG A 172 37.66 -9.22 -9.62
N GLU A 173 38.06 -8.48 -10.64
CA GLU A 173 39.29 -7.71 -10.73
C GLU A 173 38.98 -6.23 -10.59
N VAL A 174 39.87 -5.50 -9.91
CA VAL A 174 39.73 -4.07 -9.77
C VAL A 174 41.05 -3.38 -10.06
N TYR A 175 41.01 -2.49 -11.04
CA TYR A 175 42.14 -1.71 -11.52
C TYR A 175 42.03 -0.29 -10.95
N MET A 176 43.01 0.09 -10.14
CA MET A 176 43.06 1.37 -9.44
C MET A 176 44.28 2.19 -9.90
N PRO A 177 44.12 3.49 -10.18
CA PRO A 177 45.24 4.34 -10.50
C PRO A 177 46.11 4.59 -9.28
N LEU A 178 47.39 4.22 -9.34
CA LEU A 178 48.34 4.54 -8.29
C LEU A 178 48.95 5.91 -8.56
N ARG A 179 48.72 6.87 -7.66
CA ARG A 179 49.27 8.24 -7.76
C ARG A 179 50.12 8.61 -6.55
N ALA A 180 51.15 9.40 -6.79
CA ALA A 180 51.90 10.07 -5.75
C ALA A 180 51.05 11.11 -5.01
N LEU A 181 51.56 11.58 -3.86
CA LEU A 181 50.91 12.63 -3.06
C LEU A 181 50.72 13.94 -3.83
N ASP A 182 51.55 14.19 -4.85
CA ASP A 182 51.46 15.35 -5.75
C ASP A 182 50.51 15.12 -6.93
N GLY A 183 49.87 13.95 -7.03
CA GLY A 183 48.95 13.57 -8.11
C GLY A 183 49.61 12.91 -9.32
N THR A 184 50.93 12.79 -9.36
CA THR A 184 51.68 12.14 -10.45
C THR A 184 51.30 10.67 -10.57
N MET A 185 51.02 10.20 -11.79
CA MET A 185 50.68 8.80 -12.05
C MET A 185 51.93 7.91 -11.90
N LEU A 186 51.85 6.92 -11.02
CA LEU A 186 52.95 6.00 -10.70
C LEU A 186 52.81 4.65 -11.40
N GLY A 187 51.58 4.21 -11.66
CA GLY A 187 51.27 2.91 -12.25
C GLY A 187 49.82 2.52 -11.97
N VAL A 188 49.45 1.29 -12.26
CA VAL A 188 48.12 0.74 -11.91
C VAL A 188 48.31 -0.39 -10.94
N VAL A 189 47.47 -0.45 -9.91
CA VAL A 189 47.37 -1.65 -9.08
C VAL A 189 46.09 -2.36 -9.43
N GLU A 190 46.22 -3.67 -9.62
CA GLU A 190 45.12 -4.56 -9.90
C GLU A 190 44.97 -5.53 -8.73
N VAL A 191 43.73 -5.68 -8.26
CA VAL A 191 43.42 -6.48 -7.08
C VAL A 191 42.30 -7.46 -7.39
N TYR A 192 42.51 -8.72 -7.01
CA TYR A 192 41.54 -9.80 -7.16
C TYR A 192 40.86 -10.08 -5.82
N TYR A 193 39.55 -9.95 -5.79
CA TYR A 193 38.75 -10.11 -4.58
C TYR A 193 37.91 -11.38 -4.57
N ASP A 194 37.90 -12.06 -3.42
CA ASP A 194 36.87 -13.04 -3.07
C ASP A 194 35.63 -12.27 -2.55
N PHE A 195 34.76 -11.88 -3.50
CA PHE A 195 33.53 -11.17 -3.17
C PHE A 195 32.46 -12.07 -2.54
N ASP A 196 32.55 -13.39 -2.64
CA ASP A 196 31.51 -14.30 -2.14
C ASP A 196 31.40 -14.23 -0.61
N GLN A 197 32.53 -14.16 0.09
CA GLN A 197 32.52 -14.03 1.55
C GLN A 197 32.01 -12.66 2.02
N LEU A 198 32.32 -11.60 1.27
CA LEU A 198 31.83 -10.25 1.56
C LEU A 198 30.32 -10.15 1.32
N VAL A 199 29.85 -10.70 0.19
CA VAL A 199 28.43 -10.78 -0.17
C VAL A 199 27.67 -11.66 0.82
N ALA A 200 28.23 -12.79 1.27
CA ALA A 200 27.60 -13.66 2.26
C ALA A 200 27.37 -12.95 3.61
N ARG A 201 28.32 -12.11 4.06
CA ARG A 201 28.13 -11.30 5.27
C ARG A 201 27.07 -10.22 5.08
N LEU A 202 27.03 -9.57 3.92
CA LEU A 202 25.97 -8.62 3.61
C LEU A 202 24.61 -9.31 3.59
N ASP A 203 24.51 -10.45 2.92
CA ASP A 203 23.27 -11.21 2.83
C ASP A 203 22.82 -11.68 4.23
N ALA A 204 23.75 -12.06 5.13
CA ALA A 204 23.41 -12.36 6.53
C ALA A 204 22.86 -11.15 7.30
N LEU A 205 23.45 -9.96 7.12
CA LEU A 205 22.93 -8.72 7.70
C LEU A 205 21.54 -8.37 7.13
N MET A 206 21.38 -8.50 5.81
CA MET A 206 20.10 -8.23 5.13
C MET A 206 19.01 -9.22 5.58
N ASN A 207 19.32 -10.50 5.76
CA ASN A 207 18.38 -11.51 6.26
C ASN A 207 17.80 -11.13 7.64
N THR A 208 18.61 -10.52 8.51
CA THR A 208 18.15 -10.05 9.81
C THR A 208 17.16 -8.89 9.67
N LEU A 209 17.42 -7.96 8.74
CA LEU A 209 16.50 -6.87 8.42
C LEU A 209 15.22 -7.38 7.76
N ASP A 210 15.31 -8.43 6.93
CA ASP A 210 14.15 -9.03 6.28
C ASP A 210 13.21 -9.67 7.30
N LEU A 211 13.73 -10.33 8.33
CA LEU A 211 12.91 -10.85 9.43
C LEU A 211 12.11 -9.74 10.13
N VAL A 212 12.78 -8.63 10.47
CA VAL A 212 12.11 -7.47 11.10
C VAL A 212 11.04 -6.89 10.19
N ARG A 213 11.35 -6.73 8.90
CA ARG A 213 10.43 -6.22 7.89
C ARG A 213 9.21 -7.11 7.68
N ILE A 214 9.41 -8.42 7.53
CA ILE A 214 8.33 -9.39 7.41
C ILE A 214 7.46 -9.35 8.67
N ALA A 215 8.06 -9.22 9.86
CA ALA A 215 7.32 -9.09 11.10
C ALA A 215 6.46 -7.82 11.13
N VAL A 216 7.01 -6.66 10.72
CA VAL A 216 6.28 -5.39 10.65
C VAL A 216 5.14 -5.45 9.62
N LEU A 217 5.39 -5.98 8.42
CA LEU A 217 4.37 -6.14 7.38
C LEU A 217 3.25 -7.07 7.85
N SER A 218 3.61 -8.19 8.49
CA SER A 218 2.65 -9.16 9.02
C SER A 218 1.82 -8.57 10.15
N ALA A 219 2.43 -7.81 11.07
CA ALA A 219 1.73 -7.10 12.13
C ALA A 219 0.76 -6.04 11.57
N GLY A 220 1.19 -5.27 10.57
CA GLY A 220 0.34 -4.29 9.88
C GLY A 220 -0.87 -4.94 9.19
N MET A 221 -0.65 -6.04 8.47
CA MET A 221 -1.73 -6.82 7.85
C MET A 221 -2.71 -7.39 8.87
N LEU A 222 -2.20 -7.90 10.00
CA LEU A 222 -3.04 -8.42 11.07
C LEU A 222 -3.88 -7.32 11.72
N LEU A 223 -3.29 -6.16 11.98
CA LEU A 223 -4.00 -5.01 12.54
C LEU A 223 -5.08 -4.50 11.58
N LEU A 224 -4.77 -4.42 10.29
CA LEU A 224 -5.76 -4.08 9.25
C LEU A 224 -6.89 -5.11 9.20
N ALA A 225 -6.58 -6.41 9.27
CA ALA A 225 -7.60 -7.47 9.30
C ALA A 225 -8.54 -7.32 10.50
N ILE A 226 -7.99 -7.03 11.68
CA ILE A 226 -8.77 -6.79 12.90
C ILE A 226 -9.68 -5.57 12.72
N LEU A 227 -9.14 -4.45 12.22
CA LEU A 227 -9.89 -3.21 12.01
C LEU A 227 -11.06 -3.42 11.04
N VAL A 228 -10.80 -4.06 9.89
CA VAL A 228 -11.84 -4.31 8.89
C VAL A 228 -12.90 -5.28 9.42
N ARG A 229 -12.50 -6.31 10.17
CA ARG A 229 -13.46 -7.24 10.82
C ARG A 229 -14.34 -6.52 11.84
N PHE A 230 -13.76 -5.60 12.61
CA PHE A 230 -14.49 -4.82 13.61
C PHE A 230 -15.47 -3.84 12.95
N ALA A 231 -15.04 -3.14 11.90
CA ALA A 231 -15.90 -2.26 11.11
C ALA A 231 -17.07 -3.02 10.47
N HIS A 232 -16.79 -4.19 9.87
CA HIS A 232 -17.82 -5.02 9.26
C HIS A 232 -18.86 -5.51 10.28
N ARG A 233 -18.43 -5.95 11.47
CA ARG A 233 -19.35 -6.35 12.55
C ARG A 233 -20.24 -5.19 13.00
N ARG A 234 -19.69 -3.97 13.12
CA ARG A 234 -20.49 -2.79 13.46
C ARG A 234 -21.53 -2.46 12.39
N LEU A 235 -21.19 -2.58 11.10
CA LEU A 235 -22.15 -2.37 10.02
C LEU A 235 -23.33 -3.34 10.10
N ILE A 236 -23.07 -4.62 10.34
CA ILE A 236 -24.14 -5.63 10.43
C ILE A 236 -25.08 -5.34 11.61
N LEU A 237 -24.52 -4.95 12.76
CA LEU A 237 -25.32 -4.59 13.93
C LEU A 237 -26.18 -3.35 13.68
N GLN A 238 -25.63 -2.34 13.00
CA GLN A 238 -26.35 -1.11 12.64
C GLN A 238 -27.50 -1.38 11.66
N ASP A 239 -27.27 -2.23 10.64
CA ASP A 239 -28.33 -2.62 9.69
C ASP A 239 -29.49 -3.34 10.40
N GLY A 240 -29.18 -4.23 11.34
CA GLY A 240 -30.20 -4.91 12.15
C GLY A 240 -31.03 -3.96 13.01
N GLN A 241 -30.38 -3.00 13.67
CA GLN A 241 -31.08 -1.97 14.47
C GLN A 241 -31.94 -1.06 13.59
N LEU A 242 -31.45 -0.66 12.42
CA LEU A 242 -32.18 0.18 11.49
C LEU A 242 -33.45 -0.52 10.98
N ARG A 243 -33.36 -1.80 10.62
CA ARG A 243 -34.53 -2.60 10.19
C ARG A 243 -35.55 -2.77 11.30
N ALA A 244 -35.10 -3.02 12.54
CA ALA A 244 -36.00 -3.13 13.68
C ALA A 244 -36.75 -1.81 13.94
N SER A 245 -36.04 -0.68 13.87
CA SER A 245 -36.65 0.64 14.03
C SER A 245 -37.65 0.98 12.91
N LEU A 246 -37.36 0.59 11.67
CA LEU A 246 -38.32 0.72 10.56
C LEU A 246 -39.59 -0.10 10.81
N GLN A 247 -39.46 -1.37 11.20
CA GLN A 247 -40.61 -2.22 11.52
C GLN A 247 -41.45 -1.67 12.66
N GLU A 248 -40.81 -1.13 13.70
CA GLU A 248 -41.51 -0.50 14.81
C GLU A 248 -42.25 0.77 14.38
N SER A 249 -41.64 1.61 13.55
CA SER A 249 -42.30 2.78 12.98
C SER A 249 -43.50 2.40 12.13
N GLU A 250 -43.39 1.39 11.28
CA GLU A 250 -44.51 0.89 10.46
C GLU A 250 -45.66 0.38 11.33
N ARG A 251 -45.34 -0.35 12.40
CA ARG A 251 -46.33 -0.84 13.36
C ARG A 251 -47.07 0.30 14.07
N LEU A 252 -46.33 1.31 14.53
CA LEU A 252 -46.92 2.49 15.16
C LEU A 252 -47.80 3.29 14.18
N PHE A 253 -47.41 3.39 12.90
CA PHE A 253 -48.26 4.01 11.89
C PHE A 253 -49.56 3.23 11.67
N ALA A 254 -49.49 1.90 11.59
CA ALA A 254 -50.69 1.06 11.45
C ALA A 254 -51.62 1.18 12.67
N GLU A 255 -51.06 1.21 13.89
CA GLU A 255 -51.82 1.39 15.12
C GLU A 255 -52.46 2.78 15.19
N LYS A 256 -51.72 3.83 14.84
CA LYS A 256 -52.25 5.20 14.76
C LYS A 256 -53.39 5.30 13.74
N ALA A 257 -53.26 4.68 12.58
CA ALA A 257 -54.31 4.66 11.56
C ALA A 257 -55.58 3.98 12.08
N ARG A 258 -55.44 2.85 12.79
CA ARG A 258 -56.56 2.17 13.44
C ARG A 258 -57.26 3.03 14.50
N LEU A 259 -56.49 3.68 15.37
CA LEU A 259 -57.04 4.54 16.42
C LEU A 259 -57.76 5.77 15.83
N LEU A 260 -57.26 6.31 14.72
CA LEU A 260 -57.95 7.40 14.01
C LEU A 260 -59.28 6.93 13.42
N ASP A 261 -59.32 5.75 12.82
CA ASP A 261 -60.56 5.15 12.29
C ASP A 261 -61.59 4.92 13.40
N GLU A 262 -61.16 4.32 14.52
CA GLU A 262 -62.00 4.12 15.71
C GLU A 262 -62.49 5.45 16.31
N SER A 263 -61.63 6.47 16.36
CA SER A 263 -62.02 7.80 16.81
C SER A 263 -63.02 8.47 15.87
N GLU A 264 -62.90 8.28 14.56
CA GLU A 264 -63.87 8.79 13.60
C GLU A 264 -65.23 8.09 13.75
N GLU A 265 -65.23 6.78 13.95
CA GLU A 265 -66.44 5.99 14.18
C GLU A 265 -67.15 6.44 15.47
N LEU A 266 -66.42 6.57 16.58
CA LEU A 266 -66.97 7.10 17.84
C LEU A 266 -67.52 8.52 17.67
N ARG A 267 -66.84 9.37 16.88
CA ARG A 267 -67.32 10.73 16.61
C ARG A 267 -68.59 10.74 15.77
N ARG A 268 -68.69 9.87 14.77
CA ARG A 268 -69.92 9.68 13.97
C ARG A 268 -71.06 9.18 14.86
N GLY A 269 -70.84 8.13 15.64
CA GLY A 269 -71.85 7.58 16.56
C GLY A 269 -72.32 8.59 17.62
N ALA A 270 -71.42 9.41 18.17
CA ALA A 270 -71.80 10.48 19.08
C ALA A 270 -72.64 11.57 18.39
N SER A 271 -72.32 11.90 17.14
CA SER A 271 -73.11 12.85 16.33
C SER A 271 -74.51 12.32 16.05
N GLU A 272 -74.63 11.05 15.62
CA GLU A 272 -75.92 10.40 15.35
C GLU A 272 -76.79 10.30 16.62
N ALA A 273 -76.18 9.94 17.76
CA ALA A 273 -76.86 9.93 19.05
C ALA A 273 -77.33 11.33 19.46
N SER A 274 -76.50 12.36 19.24
CA SER A 274 -76.85 13.75 19.49
C SER A 274 -77.99 14.22 18.59
N GLU A 275 -77.99 13.87 17.30
CA GLU A 275 -79.08 14.18 16.37
C GLU A 275 -80.37 13.48 16.77
N THR A 276 -80.30 12.20 17.17
CA THR A 276 -81.46 11.44 17.66
C THR A 276 -82.06 12.07 18.92
N LEU A 277 -81.21 12.46 19.88
CA LEU A 277 -81.65 13.17 21.09
C LEU A 277 -82.28 14.53 20.76
N LEU A 278 -81.66 15.33 19.88
CA LEU A 278 -82.22 16.61 19.46
C LEU A 278 -83.57 16.43 18.75
N ASN A 279 -83.71 15.41 17.90
CA ASN A 279 -84.95 15.10 17.22
C ASN A 279 -86.04 14.64 18.20
N GLN A 280 -85.68 13.82 19.20
CA GLN A 280 -86.61 13.40 20.25
C GLN A 280 -87.07 14.59 21.10
N ILE A 281 -86.15 15.44 21.57
CA ILE A 281 -86.48 16.67 22.32
C ILE A 281 -87.37 17.58 21.48
N GLY A 282 -87.05 17.76 20.19
CA GLY A 282 -87.86 18.55 19.27
C GLY A 282 -89.29 18.02 19.15
N THR A 283 -89.45 16.70 19.06
CA THR A 283 -90.76 16.02 18.99
C THR A 283 -91.54 16.17 20.29
N GLU A 284 -90.91 15.92 21.44
CA GLU A 284 -91.54 16.06 22.77
C GLU A 284 -91.96 17.51 23.06
N LEU A 285 -91.14 18.48 22.64
CA LEU A 285 -91.43 19.91 22.83
C LEU A 285 -92.56 20.39 21.91
N HIS A 286 -92.62 19.87 20.67
CA HIS A 286 -93.68 20.17 19.71
C HIS A 286 -95.05 19.61 20.16
N ASP A 287 -95.11 18.35 20.58
CA ASP A 287 -96.38 17.67 20.82
C ASP A 287 -97.02 18.00 22.18
N GLY A 288 -96.23 18.29 23.21
CA GLY A 288 -96.79 18.59 24.53
C GLY A 288 -96.95 20.09 24.78
N PRO A 289 -95.87 20.80 25.15
CA PRO A 289 -95.96 22.19 25.61
C PRO A 289 -96.46 23.17 24.55
N VAL A 290 -96.03 23.04 23.29
CA VAL A 290 -96.43 23.96 22.21
C VAL A 290 -97.91 23.80 21.86
N GLN A 291 -98.43 22.57 21.85
CA GLN A 291 -99.87 22.32 21.66
C GLN A 291 -100.69 22.87 22.83
N LEU A 292 -100.23 22.68 24.08
CA LEU A 292 -100.91 23.24 25.26
C LEU A 292 -100.92 24.77 25.24
N LEU A 293 -99.81 25.40 24.85
CA LEU A 293 -99.73 26.86 24.69
C LEU A 293 -100.62 27.36 23.54
N SER A 294 -100.68 26.63 22.43
CA SER A 294 -101.55 26.95 21.29
C SER A 294 -103.03 26.79 21.66
N LEU A 295 -103.38 25.74 22.41
CA LEU A 295 -104.72 25.51 22.94
C LEU A 295 -105.11 26.61 23.93
N ALA A 296 -104.20 26.98 24.85
CA ALA A 296 -104.40 28.09 25.77
C ALA A 296 -104.60 29.41 25.02
N ALA A 297 -103.83 29.69 23.97
CA ALA A 297 -104.00 30.87 23.12
C ALA A 297 -105.35 30.86 22.36
N LEU A 298 -105.78 29.71 21.87
CA LEU A 298 -107.07 29.54 21.19
C LEU A 298 -108.26 29.73 22.15
N TYR A 299 -108.17 29.16 23.35
CA TYR A 299 -109.19 29.37 24.40
C TYR A 299 -109.26 30.85 24.80
N ARG A 300 -108.12 31.55 24.89
CA ARG A 300 -108.10 32.99 25.11
C ARG A 300 -108.83 33.75 24.00
N GLY A 301 -108.62 33.38 22.74
CA GLY A 301 -109.33 33.98 21.61
C GLY A 301 -110.85 33.73 21.64
N LYS A 302 -111.29 32.53 22.03
CA LYS A 302 -112.72 32.20 22.15
C LYS A 302 -113.43 32.98 23.26
N ILE A 303 -112.77 33.21 24.39
CA ILE A 303 -113.31 34.04 25.47
C ILE A 303 -113.55 35.46 24.95
N GLN A 304 -112.61 36.00 24.17
CA GLN A 304 -112.72 37.34 23.57
C GLN A 304 -113.89 37.46 22.58
N VAL A 305 -114.12 36.45 21.74
CA VAL A 305 -115.22 36.45 20.76
C VAL A 305 -116.59 36.26 21.44
N ALA A 306 -116.67 35.41 22.47
CA ALA A 306 -117.90 35.23 23.24
C ALA A 306 -118.32 36.51 23.98
N GLU A 307 -117.34 37.27 24.50
CA GLU A 307 -117.57 38.56 25.13
C GLU A 307 -118.07 39.62 24.11
N GLU A 308 -117.53 39.62 22.88
CA GLU A 308 -118.01 40.49 21.80
C GLU A 308 -119.42 40.12 21.29
N ASP A 309 -119.75 38.84 21.18
CA ASP A 309 -121.08 38.37 20.76
C ASP A 309 -122.14 38.61 21.84
N GLU A 310 -121.79 38.48 23.12
CA GLU A 310 -122.71 38.81 24.23
C GLU A 310 -123.04 40.32 24.25
N ILE A 311 -122.06 41.18 23.97
CA ILE A 311 -122.28 42.62 23.80
C ILE A 311 -123.19 42.90 22.58
N ARG A 312 -123.04 42.16 21.48
CA ARG A 312 -123.88 42.34 20.28
C ARG A 312 -125.31 41.85 20.47
N VAL A 313 -125.52 40.72 21.16
CA VAL A 313 -126.86 40.19 21.47
C VAL A 313 -127.61 41.15 22.40
N ARG A 314 -126.93 41.73 23.38
CA ARG A 314 -127.51 42.77 24.25
C ARG A 314 -127.94 43.99 23.46
N LYS A 315 -127.16 44.38 22.45
CA LYS A 315 -127.47 45.51 21.56
C LYS A 315 -128.63 45.26 20.60
N ALA A 316 -128.94 44.00 20.30
CA ALA A 316 -130.05 43.59 19.44
C ALA A 316 -131.38 43.42 20.19
N GLN A 317 -131.35 43.28 21.52
CA GLN A 317 -132.56 43.25 22.38
C GLN A 317 -133.08 44.65 22.75
N ASP A 318 -132.31 45.70 22.46
CA ASP A 318 -132.66 47.11 22.68
C ASP A 318 -133.21 47.83 21.41
N LEU A 319 -133.68 47.06 20.40
CA LEU A 319 -134.35 47.55 19.16
C LEU A 319 -135.74 46.93 19.02
#